data_AF-A0AB37RCG9-F1
#
_entry.id   AF-A0AB37RCG9-F1
#
_cell.length_a   1.000
_cell.length_b   1.000
_cell.length_c   1.000
_cell.angle_alpha   90.00
_cell.angle_beta   90.00
_cell.angle_gamma   90.00
#
_symmetry.space_group_name_H-M   'P 1'
#
loop_
_entity.id
_entity.type
_entity.pdbx_description
1 polymer ?
#
loop_
_entity_poly.entity_id
_entity_poly.type
_entity_poly.pdbx_seq_one_letter_code
_entity_poly.pdbx_strand_id
1 'polypeptide(L)'
;MPNATAPLDLLLLPAWLVPVEPAGVVLKDHGIGVRDGCIVYIGPRAEALRQNAVQVQELPGMLLSPGLINAHGHAAMTLFRGLADDLPLMTWLQDHIWPAEGKWVNEDFVRDGTDLAIAEQLKGGITCFSDMYFYPKVAAERVHASGMRAQITVPVLDFPIPGAHTTDEALHNGIELFNDLAHHPRIKIAFGPHAPYTVGDENLEKVRVIADELDAMIQMHVHETAFEVEQAVEQRQERPLARLNRLGMLGPRFQAVHMTQISDDDLALLVESNTSVIHCPESNLKLASGFCPVERLWQAGVNVAVGTDGAASNNDLDLLGETRTAALLAKAVAGSATALDAHRALRMATLNGARALGIQAETGSLEIGKAADMVAFDLSGLAQQPIYDPVSQLIYATGRDCVSHVWVAGKQLLDARRLTRVDEPALRDTAIAWGQRISGKAE
;
A
#
# COMPACT_ATOMS: atom_id res chain seq x y z
N MET A 1 17.24 -28.51 -3.79
CA MET A 1 17.62 -27.94 -2.48
C MET A 1 18.69 -26.89 -2.74
N PRO A 2 18.55 -25.66 -2.23
CA PRO A 2 19.60 -24.66 -2.37
C PRO A 2 20.87 -25.18 -1.71
N ASN A 3 22.01 -24.99 -2.36
CA ASN A 3 23.29 -25.51 -1.91
C ASN A 3 23.68 -24.77 -0.61
N ALA A 4 23.60 -25.44 0.54
CA ALA A 4 23.86 -24.82 1.86
C ALA A 4 25.30 -24.27 2.00
N THR A 5 26.18 -24.60 1.05
CA THR A 5 27.58 -24.15 0.95
C THR A 5 27.79 -22.93 0.04
N ALA A 6 26.77 -22.48 -0.71
CA ALA A 6 26.89 -21.29 -1.54
C ALA A 6 27.05 -20.02 -0.68
N PRO A 7 27.83 -19.01 -1.11
CA PRO A 7 27.90 -17.74 -0.40
C PRO A 7 26.52 -17.05 -0.33
N LEU A 8 26.33 -16.16 0.63
CA LEU A 8 25.24 -15.18 0.62
C LEU A 8 25.47 -14.20 -0.54
N ASP A 9 24.41 -13.73 -1.18
CA ASP A 9 24.52 -12.65 -2.16
C ASP A 9 24.81 -11.32 -1.45
N LEU A 10 24.14 -11.10 -0.33
CA LEU A 10 24.21 -9.87 0.46
C LEU A 10 24.12 -10.21 1.95
N LEU A 11 25.00 -9.59 2.75
CA LEU A 11 24.93 -9.58 4.20
C LEU A 11 24.79 -8.12 4.67
N LEU A 12 23.67 -7.81 5.33
CA LEU A 12 23.43 -6.49 5.92
C LEU A 12 23.70 -6.52 7.42
N LEU A 13 24.34 -5.48 7.93
CA LEU A 13 24.75 -5.35 9.33
C LEU A 13 24.26 -4.02 9.91
N PRO A 14 22.97 -3.89 10.26
CA PRO A 14 22.41 -2.68 10.85
C PRO A 14 22.68 -2.53 12.35
N ALA A 15 22.51 -1.31 12.86
CA ALA A 15 22.54 -1.05 14.30
C ALA A 15 21.33 -1.69 15.02
N TRP A 16 20.16 -1.62 14.38
CA TRP A 16 18.94 -2.25 14.85
C TRP A 16 18.24 -3.00 13.72
N LEU A 17 17.64 -4.13 14.05
CA LEU A 17 16.77 -4.90 13.15
C LEU A 17 15.44 -5.14 13.85
N VAL A 18 14.34 -4.69 13.25
CA VAL A 18 12.97 -4.95 13.73
C VAL A 18 12.31 -5.99 12.81
N PRO A 19 12.15 -7.24 13.24
CA PRO A 19 11.68 -8.30 12.35
C PRO A 19 10.16 -8.29 12.14
N VAL A 20 9.42 -7.49 12.92
CA VAL A 20 7.94 -7.43 13.01
C VAL A 20 7.32 -8.71 13.59
N GLU A 21 7.83 -9.89 13.24
CA GLU A 21 7.57 -11.16 13.91
C GLU A 21 8.86 -11.76 14.47
N PRO A 22 8.93 -12.11 15.76
CA PRO A 22 7.89 -11.91 16.78
C PRO A 22 7.64 -10.43 17.12
N ALA A 23 6.38 -10.09 17.42
CA ALA A 23 5.97 -8.72 17.75
C ALA A 23 6.71 -8.14 18.97
N GLY A 24 6.97 -6.83 18.95
CA GLY A 24 7.62 -6.11 20.06
C GLY A 24 9.14 -6.28 20.16
N VAL A 25 9.76 -7.07 19.27
CA VAL A 25 11.20 -7.36 19.32
C VAL A 25 12.01 -6.39 18.48
N VAL A 26 13.15 -5.95 19.02
CA VAL A 26 14.21 -5.26 18.30
C VAL A 26 15.52 -5.97 18.58
N LEU A 27 16.21 -6.40 17.53
CA LEU A 27 17.51 -7.05 17.61
C LEU A 27 18.62 -6.00 17.45
N LYS A 28 19.59 -6.02 18.36
CA LYS A 28 20.83 -5.23 18.28
C LYS A 28 21.99 -6.15 17.94
N ASP A 29 23.02 -5.63 17.28
CA ASP A 29 24.21 -6.40 16.91
C ASP A 29 23.86 -7.70 16.16
N HIS A 30 22.94 -7.62 15.20
CA HIS A 30 22.53 -8.73 14.34
C HIS A 30 22.85 -8.45 12.88
N GLY A 31 23.00 -9.52 12.10
CA GLY A 31 23.09 -9.47 10.65
C GLY A 31 21.97 -10.25 9.98
N ILE A 32 21.61 -9.84 8.78
CA ILE A 32 20.64 -10.53 7.92
C ILE A 32 21.32 -10.89 6.59
N GLY A 33 21.24 -12.17 6.23
CA GLY A 33 21.83 -12.74 5.03
C GLY A 33 20.77 -13.05 3.99
N VAL A 34 21.02 -12.63 2.76
CA VAL A 34 20.15 -12.82 1.59
C VAL A 34 20.82 -13.73 0.58
N ARG A 35 20.06 -14.66 0.00
CA ARG A 35 20.46 -15.50 -1.13
C ARG A 35 19.27 -15.75 -2.03
N ASP A 36 19.47 -15.66 -3.34
CA ASP A 36 18.43 -15.88 -4.35
C ASP A 36 17.19 -15.00 -4.10
N GLY A 37 17.42 -13.77 -3.63
CA GLY A 37 16.37 -12.80 -3.29
C GLY A 37 15.56 -13.10 -2.02
N CYS A 38 15.91 -14.14 -1.28
CA CYS A 38 15.24 -14.57 -0.05
C CYS A 38 16.13 -14.38 1.18
N ILE A 39 15.51 -14.15 2.33
CA ILE A 39 16.17 -14.11 3.63
C ILE A 39 16.53 -15.55 4.00
N VAL A 40 17.82 -15.84 4.18
CA VAL A 40 18.31 -17.20 4.51
C VAL A 40 19.04 -17.26 5.85
N TYR A 41 19.34 -16.11 6.45
CA TYR A 41 20.03 -16.03 7.74
C TYR A 41 19.59 -14.77 8.51
N ILE A 42 19.33 -14.93 9.80
CA ILE A 42 19.22 -13.84 10.78
C ILE A 42 19.91 -14.32 12.04
N GLY A 43 20.88 -13.57 12.56
CA GLY A 43 21.57 -13.97 13.78
C GLY A 43 22.59 -12.94 14.27
N PRO A 44 23.26 -13.21 15.40
CA PRO A 44 24.22 -12.30 16.00
C PRO A 44 25.33 -11.92 15.01
N ARG A 45 25.74 -10.65 15.01
CA ARG A 45 26.75 -10.08 14.11
C ARG A 45 28.04 -10.90 14.06
N ALA A 46 28.52 -11.36 15.21
CA ALA A 46 29.74 -12.16 15.32
C ALA A 46 29.64 -13.51 14.58
N GLU A 47 28.45 -14.08 14.46
CA GLU A 47 28.17 -15.29 13.69
C GLU A 47 27.88 -14.96 12.22
N ALA A 48 27.18 -13.86 11.97
CA ALA A 48 26.87 -13.37 10.63
C ALA A 48 28.16 -13.10 9.83
N LEU A 49 29.17 -12.48 10.45
CA LEU A 49 30.48 -12.21 9.84
C LEU A 49 31.30 -13.47 9.54
N ARG A 50 30.90 -14.65 10.04
CA ARG A 50 31.52 -15.93 9.67
C ARG A 50 30.90 -16.53 8.41
N GLN A 51 29.75 -16.02 7.97
CA GLN A 51 29.12 -16.42 6.72
C GLN A 51 29.94 -15.86 5.55
N ASN A 52 30.16 -16.66 4.52
CA ASN A 52 30.74 -16.16 3.27
C ASN A 52 29.66 -15.36 2.52
N ALA A 53 29.95 -14.12 2.15
CA ALA A 53 29.01 -13.24 1.43
C ALA A 53 29.73 -12.53 0.28
N VAL A 54 29.05 -12.42 -0.87
CA VAL A 54 29.56 -11.70 -2.04
C VAL A 54 29.65 -10.20 -1.74
N GLN A 55 28.61 -9.65 -1.11
CA GLN A 55 28.58 -8.27 -0.64
C GLN A 55 28.27 -8.22 0.85
N VAL A 56 29.03 -7.41 1.59
CA VAL A 56 28.75 -7.07 2.99
C VAL A 56 28.54 -5.57 3.08
N GLN A 57 27.44 -5.15 3.69
CA GLN A 57 27.10 -3.74 3.86
C GLN A 57 26.82 -3.43 5.33
N GLU A 58 27.65 -2.56 5.89
CA GLU A 58 27.47 -1.98 7.22
C GLU A 58 26.41 -0.88 7.16
N LEU A 59 25.49 -0.88 8.11
CA LEU A 59 24.42 0.12 8.23
C LEU A 59 24.41 0.73 9.65
N PRO A 60 25.52 1.38 10.08
CA PRO A 60 25.63 1.95 11.42
C PRO A 60 24.62 3.08 11.61
N GLY A 61 24.03 3.17 12.80
CA GLY A 61 22.99 4.16 13.10
C GLY A 61 21.65 3.94 12.38
N MET A 62 21.51 2.86 11.60
CA MET A 62 20.29 2.57 10.86
C MET A 62 19.45 1.46 11.50
N LEU A 63 18.13 1.61 11.39
CA LEU A 63 17.13 0.60 11.68
C LEU A 63 16.74 -0.10 10.37
N LEU A 64 16.87 -1.43 10.32
CA LEU A 64 16.39 -2.26 9.23
C LEU A 64 15.03 -2.88 9.59
N SER A 65 14.04 -2.72 8.71
CA SER A 65 12.71 -3.33 8.85
C SER A 65 12.29 -4.02 7.55
N PRO A 66 11.18 -4.80 7.54
CA PRO A 66 10.49 -5.12 6.30
C PRO A 66 10.16 -3.83 5.57
N GLY A 67 10.23 -3.86 4.23
CA GLY A 67 9.77 -2.73 3.42
C GLY A 67 8.30 -2.43 3.69
N LEU A 68 7.94 -1.16 3.61
CA LEU A 68 6.57 -0.73 3.90
C LEU A 68 5.62 -1.16 2.76
N ILE A 69 4.36 -1.44 3.10
CA ILE A 69 3.34 -1.93 2.17
C ILE A 69 2.18 -0.95 2.11
N ASN A 70 2.10 -0.18 1.04
CA ASN A 70 1.02 0.78 0.79
C ASN A 70 -0.22 0.02 0.28
N ALA A 71 -1.15 -0.33 1.17
CA ALA A 71 -2.20 -1.27 0.83
C ALA A 71 -3.30 -0.70 -0.08
N HIS A 72 -3.32 0.61 -0.32
CA HIS A 72 -4.30 1.26 -1.20
C HIS A 72 -3.77 2.59 -1.76
N GLY A 73 -3.94 2.79 -3.06
CA GLY A 73 -3.69 4.06 -3.72
C GLY A 73 -4.15 4.11 -5.18
N HIS A 74 -3.99 5.29 -5.76
CA HIS A 74 -4.26 5.62 -7.16
C HIS A 74 -3.01 6.25 -7.77
N ALA A 75 -2.05 5.41 -8.17
CA ALA A 75 -0.66 5.83 -8.40
C ALA A 75 -0.52 6.97 -9.42
N ALA A 76 -1.21 6.89 -10.55
CA ALA A 76 -1.10 7.90 -11.60
C ALA A 76 -1.73 9.26 -11.23
N MET A 77 -2.54 9.34 -10.16
CA MET A 77 -3.07 10.61 -9.65
C MET A 77 -1.98 11.50 -9.03
N THR A 78 -0.72 11.05 -8.93
CA THR A 78 0.42 11.92 -8.62
C THR A 78 0.55 13.11 -9.58
N LEU A 79 0.04 13.00 -10.82
CA LEU A 79 -0.04 14.11 -11.78
C LEU A 79 -1.18 15.10 -11.49
N PHE A 80 -2.13 14.74 -10.63
CA PHE A 80 -3.21 15.61 -10.13
C PHE A 80 -2.95 16.14 -8.72
N ARG A 81 -1.74 15.97 -8.20
CA ARG A 81 -1.37 16.43 -6.86
C ARG A 81 -1.67 17.91 -6.66
N GLY A 82 -2.51 18.22 -5.66
CA GLY A 82 -2.91 19.58 -5.31
C GLY A 82 -3.72 20.30 -6.40
N LEU A 83 -4.37 19.55 -7.31
CA LEU A 83 -5.18 20.15 -8.38
C LEU A 83 -6.47 20.80 -7.86
N ALA A 84 -7.13 20.16 -6.89
CA ALA A 84 -8.39 20.61 -6.33
C ALA A 84 -8.45 20.24 -4.83
N ASP A 85 -8.12 21.20 -3.97
CA ASP A 85 -8.10 21.04 -2.51
C ASP A 85 -9.28 21.78 -1.85
N ASP A 86 -9.56 21.47 -0.58
CA ASP A 86 -10.58 22.12 0.25
C ASP A 86 -12.03 22.02 -0.27
N LEU A 87 -12.37 20.86 -0.84
CA LEU A 87 -13.71 20.53 -1.36
C LEU A 87 -14.27 19.24 -0.72
N PRO A 88 -15.60 19.12 -0.51
CA PRO A 88 -16.22 17.86 -0.12
C PRO A 88 -16.07 16.77 -1.19
N LEU A 89 -16.06 15.48 -0.80
CA LEU A 89 -15.81 14.34 -1.69
C LEU A 89 -16.63 14.37 -3.00
N MET A 90 -17.95 14.57 -2.93
CA MET A 90 -18.80 14.54 -4.13
C MET A 90 -18.49 15.69 -5.10
N THR A 91 -18.26 16.90 -4.58
CA THR A 91 -17.85 18.06 -5.38
C THR A 91 -16.45 17.85 -5.98
N TRP A 92 -15.51 17.35 -5.18
CA TRP A 92 -14.16 17.03 -5.62
C TRP A 92 -14.15 16.00 -6.77
N LEU A 93 -14.94 14.92 -6.66
CA LEU A 93 -15.08 13.92 -7.71
C LEU A 93 -15.78 14.48 -8.97
N GLN A 94 -17.00 14.98 -8.81
CA GLN A 94 -17.88 15.30 -9.94
C GLN A 94 -17.44 16.53 -10.72
N ASP A 95 -16.95 17.56 -10.03
CA ASP A 95 -16.68 18.86 -10.65
C ASP A 95 -15.20 19.04 -11.03
N HIS A 96 -14.29 18.22 -10.47
CA HIS A 96 -12.84 18.39 -10.68
C HIS A 96 -12.15 17.12 -11.17
N ILE A 97 -12.16 16.03 -10.39
CA ILE A 97 -11.38 14.83 -10.69
C ILE A 97 -11.92 14.08 -11.91
N TRP A 98 -13.19 13.67 -11.93
CA TRP A 98 -13.74 12.94 -13.08
C TRP A 98 -13.65 13.73 -14.40
N PRO A 99 -13.91 15.06 -14.42
CA PRO A 99 -13.65 15.87 -15.61
C PRO A 99 -12.18 15.90 -16.04
N ALA A 100 -11.24 16.00 -15.09
CA ALA A 100 -9.80 15.96 -15.38
C ALA A 100 -9.36 14.58 -15.90
N GLU A 101 -9.86 13.51 -15.30
CA GLU A 101 -9.61 12.14 -15.73
C GLU A 101 -10.12 11.89 -17.14
N GLY A 102 -11.38 12.24 -17.41
CA GLY A 102 -11.99 12.09 -18.74
C GLY A 102 -11.27 12.88 -19.84
N LYS A 103 -10.57 13.97 -19.49
CA LYS A 103 -9.81 14.78 -20.43
C LYS A 103 -8.37 14.30 -20.64
N TRP A 104 -7.71 13.87 -19.57
CA TRP A 104 -6.25 13.71 -19.56
C TRP A 104 -5.76 12.28 -19.42
N VAL A 105 -6.57 11.38 -18.85
CA VAL A 105 -6.12 10.01 -18.59
C VAL A 105 -6.12 9.22 -19.89
N ASN A 106 -4.91 8.82 -20.29
CA ASN A 106 -4.61 7.88 -21.34
C ASN A 106 -3.40 7.02 -20.91
N GLU A 107 -2.91 6.15 -21.78
CA GLU A 107 -1.75 5.30 -21.46
C GLU A 107 -0.49 6.09 -21.09
N ASP A 108 -0.24 7.25 -21.73
CA ASP A 108 0.89 8.11 -21.40
C ASP A 108 0.77 8.70 -19.99
N PHE A 109 -0.42 9.18 -19.62
CA PHE A 109 -0.71 9.68 -18.28
C PHE A 109 -0.48 8.60 -17.22
N VAL A 110 -1.00 7.40 -17.46
CA VAL A 110 -0.84 6.27 -16.51
C VAL A 110 0.62 5.85 -16.42
N ARG A 111 1.34 5.75 -17.54
CA ARG A 111 2.77 5.45 -17.54
C ARG A 111 3.55 6.44 -16.69
N ASP A 112 3.42 7.73 -17.00
CA ASP A 112 4.26 8.77 -16.42
C ASP A 112 3.89 9.03 -14.95
N GLY A 113 2.60 9.01 -14.62
CA GLY A 113 2.13 9.16 -13.24
C GLY A 113 2.47 7.96 -12.36
N THR A 114 2.41 6.74 -12.90
CA THR A 114 2.81 5.53 -12.15
C THR A 114 4.31 5.52 -11.88
N ASP A 115 5.13 5.93 -12.85
CA ASP A 115 6.58 6.09 -12.64
C ASP A 115 6.89 7.13 -11.55
N LEU A 116 6.16 8.24 -11.55
CA LEU A 116 6.27 9.28 -10.51
C LEU A 116 5.93 8.72 -9.11
N ALA A 117 4.84 7.97 -9.01
CA ALA A 117 4.44 7.33 -7.76
C ALA A 117 5.46 6.29 -7.28
N ILE A 118 5.94 5.41 -8.17
CA ILE A 118 6.96 4.40 -7.86
C ILE A 118 8.22 5.07 -7.30
N ALA A 119 8.69 6.13 -7.96
CA ALA A 119 9.87 6.87 -7.53
C ALA A 119 9.70 7.49 -6.13
N GLU A 120 8.56 8.15 -5.89
CA GLU A 120 8.23 8.73 -4.59
C GLU A 120 8.15 7.65 -3.50
N GLN A 121 7.43 6.56 -3.77
CA GLN A 121 7.22 5.45 -2.82
C GLN A 121 8.53 4.75 -2.45
N LEU A 122 9.41 4.47 -3.42
CA LEU A 122 10.74 3.91 -3.16
C LEU A 122 11.60 4.84 -2.29
N LYS A 123 11.57 6.15 -2.56
CA LYS A 123 12.28 7.14 -1.73
C LYS A 123 11.69 7.26 -0.31
N GLY A 124 10.45 6.80 -0.12
CA GLY A 124 9.75 6.71 1.16
C GLY A 124 9.81 5.34 1.85
N GLY A 125 10.53 4.36 1.29
CA GLY A 125 10.75 3.06 1.94
C GLY A 125 9.66 2.02 1.67
N ILE A 126 8.74 2.31 0.75
CA ILE A 126 7.69 1.39 0.33
C ILE A 126 8.28 0.41 -0.68
N THR A 127 8.06 -0.89 -0.47
CA THR A 127 8.51 -1.98 -1.35
C THR A 127 7.36 -2.64 -2.10
N CYS A 128 6.14 -2.48 -1.59
CA CYS A 128 4.93 -3.04 -2.16
C CYS A 128 3.79 -2.02 -2.10
N PHE A 129 2.98 -1.93 -3.16
CA PHE A 129 1.77 -1.12 -3.14
C PHE A 129 0.58 -1.81 -3.82
N SER A 130 -0.64 -1.43 -3.46
CA SER A 130 -1.85 -1.75 -4.24
C SER A 130 -2.24 -0.54 -5.07
N ASP A 131 -2.57 -0.76 -6.34
CA ASP A 131 -3.01 0.29 -7.25
C ASP A 131 -4.42 -0.02 -7.77
N MET A 132 -5.32 0.97 -7.67
CA MET A 132 -6.67 0.90 -8.22
C MET A 132 -6.88 2.01 -9.23
N TYR A 133 -6.35 1.84 -10.43
CA TYR A 133 -6.43 2.90 -11.44
C TYR A 133 -6.59 2.35 -12.85
N PHE A 134 -6.90 3.25 -13.77
CA PHE A 134 -7.13 2.95 -15.19
C PHE A 134 -5.87 2.40 -15.88
N TYR A 135 -6.07 1.72 -17.02
CA TYR A 135 -5.01 1.09 -17.81
C TYR A 135 -4.08 0.16 -16.98
N PRO A 136 -4.63 -0.86 -16.29
CA PRO A 136 -3.86 -1.71 -15.36
C PRO A 136 -2.69 -2.44 -16.02
N LYS A 137 -2.78 -2.75 -17.32
CA LYS A 137 -1.66 -3.33 -18.08
C LYS A 137 -0.46 -2.39 -18.15
N VAL A 138 -0.69 -1.10 -18.40
CA VAL A 138 0.37 -0.08 -18.43
C VAL A 138 1.00 0.05 -17.04
N ALA A 139 0.20 0.14 -15.99
CA ALA A 139 0.69 0.18 -14.62
C ALA A 139 1.55 -1.06 -14.28
N ALA A 140 1.10 -2.26 -14.66
CA ALA A 140 1.85 -3.50 -14.46
C ALA A 140 3.21 -3.51 -15.19
N GLU A 141 3.27 -2.98 -16.41
CA GLU A 141 4.53 -2.82 -17.15
C GLU A 141 5.51 -1.88 -16.42
N ARG A 142 5.01 -0.79 -15.83
CA ARG A 142 5.84 0.15 -15.03
C ARG A 142 6.33 -0.49 -13.75
N VAL A 143 5.47 -1.21 -13.03
CA VAL A 143 5.86 -1.98 -11.85
C VAL A 143 6.92 -3.02 -12.21
N HIS A 144 6.74 -3.75 -13.30
CA HIS A 144 7.72 -4.74 -13.77
C HIS A 144 9.10 -4.11 -13.97
N ALA A 145 9.17 -2.99 -14.70
CA ALA A 145 10.41 -2.27 -14.98
C ALA A 145 11.09 -1.74 -13.71
N SER A 146 10.31 -1.18 -12.78
CA SER A 146 10.80 -0.64 -11.51
C SER A 146 11.40 -1.69 -10.59
N GLY A 147 10.94 -2.95 -10.68
CA GLY A 147 11.32 -4.02 -9.77
C GLY A 147 10.57 -4.02 -8.43
N MET A 148 9.64 -3.08 -8.20
CA MET A 148 8.74 -3.11 -7.04
C MET A 148 7.80 -4.32 -7.07
N ARG A 149 7.19 -4.60 -5.91
CA ARG A 149 6.06 -5.51 -5.77
C ARG A 149 4.75 -4.72 -5.87
N ALA A 150 3.71 -5.28 -6.48
CA ALA A 150 2.39 -4.65 -6.46
C ALA A 150 1.23 -5.64 -6.54
N GLN A 151 0.10 -5.21 -5.97
CA GLN A 151 -1.22 -5.67 -6.38
C GLN A 151 -1.78 -4.65 -7.38
N ILE A 152 -2.11 -5.07 -8.60
CA ILE A 152 -2.78 -4.22 -9.59
C ILE A 152 -4.25 -4.64 -9.63
N THR A 153 -5.14 -3.74 -9.22
CA THR A 153 -6.58 -4.00 -9.20
C THR A 153 -7.20 -3.51 -10.50
N VAL A 154 -8.01 -4.35 -11.14
CA VAL A 154 -8.72 -4.03 -12.38
C VAL A 154 -9.92 -3.15 -12.02
N PRO A 155 -9.99 -1.89 -12.46
CA PRO A 155 -11.09 -1.00 -12.09
C PRO A 155 -12.41 -1.45 -12.73
N VAL A 156 -13.45 -1.56 -11.93
CA VAL A 156 -14.80 -1.96 -12.36
C VAL A 156 -15.83 -0.93 -11.93
N LEU A 157 -16.52 -0.33 -12.91
CA LEU A 157 -17.56 0.69 -12.74
C LEU A 157 -18.71 0.44 -13.72
N ASP A 158 -19.93 0.88 -13.37
CA ASP A 158 -21.14 0.73 -14.21
C ASP A 158 -21.26 1.76 -15.33
N PHE A 159 -20.28 2.66 -15.47
CA PHE A 159 -20.20 3.67 -16.51
C PHE A 159 -18.84 3.60 -17.24
N PRO A 160 -18.73 4.12 -18.47
CA PRO A 160 -17.49 4.08 -19.24
C PRO A 160 -16.33 4.77 -18.51
N ILE A 161 -15.15 4.16 -18.58
CA ILE A 161 -13.92 4.65 -17.94
C ILE A 161 -12.76 4.70 -18.94
N PRO A 162 -11.69 5.47 -18.66
CA PRO A 162 -10.48 5.42 -19.48
C PRO A 162 -9.94 3.98 -19.59
N GLY A 163 -9.83 3.49 -20.83
CA GLY A 163 -9.34 2.15 -21.13
C GLY A 163 -10.38 1.02 -21.12
N ALA A 164 -11.65 1.29 -20.78
CA ALA A 164 -12.74 0.31 -20.93
C ALA A 164 -14.11 1.00 -21.09
N HIS A 165 -14.83 0.67 -22.16
CA HIS A 165 -16.16 1.24 -22.45
C HIS A 165 -17.28 0.58 -21.65
N THR A 166 -17.08 -0.66 -21.21
CA THR A 166 -18.06 -1.45 -20.44
C THR A 166 -17.39 -2.24 -19.33
N THR A 167 -18.18 -2.62 -18.32
CA THR A 167 -17.72 -3.52 -17.25
C THR A 167 -17.21 -4.85 -17.78
N ASP A 168 -17.90 -5.44 -18.76
CA ASP A 168 -17.50 -6.73 -19.35
C ASP A 168 -16.15 -6.62 -20.08
N GLU A 169 -15.88 -5.50 -20.75
CA GLU A 169 -14.57 -5.22 -21.36
C GLU A 169 -13.47 -5.09 -20.29
N ALA A 170 -13.72 -4.36 -19.21
CA ALA A 170 -12.77 -4.23 -18.10
C ALA A 170 -12.44 -5.59 -17.47
N LEU A 171 -13.46 -6.41 -17.22
CA LEU A 171 -13.30 -7.76 -16.68
C LEU A 171 -12.55 -8.68 -17.64
N HIS A 172 -12.86 -8.63 -18.94
CA HIS A 172 -12.16 -9.41 -19.96
C HIS A 172 -10.67 -9.07 -20.00
N ASN A 173 -10.33 -7.78 -20.10
CA ASN A 173 -8.95 -7.30 -20.08
C ASN A 173 -8.24 -7.67 -18.77
N GLY A 174 -8.97 -7.64 -17.65
CA GLY A 174 -8.47 -8.07 -16.34
C GLY A 174 -8.13 -9.55 -16.26
N ILE A 175 -8.97 -10.42 -16.83
CA ILE A 175 -8.73 -11.87 -16.90
C ILE A 175 -7.51 -12.17 -17.80
N GLU A 176 -7.38 -11.50 -18.95
CA GLU A 176 -6.20 -11.63 -19.80
C GLU A 176 -4.92 -11.24 -19.04
N LEU A 177 -4.93 -10.09 -18.37
CA LEU A 177 -3.79 -9.61 -17.59
C LEU A 177 -3.45 -10.55 -16.42
N PHE A 178 -4.47 -11.11 -15.75
CA PHE A 178 -4.28 -12.11 -14.70
C PHE A 178 -3.54 -13.34 -15.23
N ASN A 179 -3.95 -13.85 -16.39
CA ASN A 179 -3.32 -15.01 -17.02
C ASN A 179 -1.88 -14.72 -17.48
N ASP A 180 -1.65 -13.56 -18.10
CA ASP A 180 -0.31 -13.12 -18.55
C ASP A 180 0.69 -13.02 -17.40
N LEU A 181 0.21 -12.65 -16.21
CA LEU A 181 1.03 -12.42 -15.01
C LEU A 181 0.92 -13.52 -13.95
N ALA A 182 0.28 -14.65 -14.25
CA ALA A 182 0.01 -15.72 -13.28
C ALA A 182 1.27 -16.24 -12.55
N HIS A 183 2.42 -16.23 -13.23
CA HIS A 183 3.72 -16.66 -12.69
C HIS A 183 4.67 -15.50 -12.41
N HIS A 184 4.21 -14.25 -12.50
CA HIS A 184 5.06 -13.10 -12.23
C HIS A 184 5.42 -13.05 -10.73
N PRO A 185 6.72 -12.95 -10.36
CA PRO A 185 7.15 -13.13 -8.97
C PRO A 185 6.84 -11.94 -8.05
N ARG A 186 6.33 -10.83 -8.59
CA ARG A 186 6.15 -9.55 -7.87
C ARG A 186 4.82 -8.86 -8.12
N ILE A 187 4.04 -9.28 -9.11
CA ILE A 187 2.81 -8.59 -9.49
C ILE A 187 1.67 -9.59 -9.33
N LYS A 188 0.64 -9.19 -8.60
CA LYS A 188 -0.61 -9.93 -8.45
C LYS A 188 -1.73 -9.09 -9.03
N ILE A 189 -2.64 -9.72 -9.77
CA ILE A 189 -3.83 -9.07 -10.29
C ILE A 189 -5.00 -9.34 -9.35
N ALA A 190 -5.78 -8.30 -9.08
CA ALA A 190 -6.97 -8.30 -8.24
C ALA A 190 -8.10 -7.55 -8.95
N PHE A 191 -9.30 -7.57 -8.40
CA PHE A 191 -10.45 -6.84 -8.96
C PHE A 191 -10.84 -5.68 -8.07
N GLY A 192 -11.04 -4.52 -8.68
CA GLY A 192 -11.33 -3.24 -8.01
C GLY A 192 -12.69 -2.69 -8.38
N PRO A 193 -13.82 -3.31 -7.98
CA PRO A 193 -15.11 -2.62 -8.03
C PRO A 193 -15.00 -1.34 -7.20
N HIS A 194 -15.22 -0.19 -7.82
CA HIS A 194 -14.85 1.10 -7.22
C HIS A 194 -15.51 1.34 -5.86
N ALA A 195 -16.84 1.36 -5.80
CA ALA A 195 -17.61 1.60 -4.58
C ALA A 195 -19.05 1.08 -4.69
N PRO A 196 -19.79 0.89 -3.58
CA PRO A 196 -21.15 0.33 -3.61
C PRO A 196 -22.13 1.18 -4.42
N TYR A 197 -21.89 2.50 -4.49
CA TYR A 197 -22.73 3.45 -5.22
C TYR A 197 -22.37 3.56 -6.72
N THR A 198 -21.30 2.90 -7.20
CA THR A 198 -20.89 2.92 -8.62
C THR A 198 -20.93 1.54 -9.28
N VAL A 199 -21.25 0.48 -8.54
CA VAL A 199 -21.31 -0.91 -9.07
C VAL A 199 -22.58 -1.61 -8.58
N GLY A 200 -23.42 -2.01 -9.53
CA GLY A 200 -24.67 -2.73 -9.32
C GLY A 200 -24.48 -4.20 -8.92
N ASP A 201 -25.55 -4.82 -8.40
CA ASP A 201 -25.51 -6.20 -7.89
C ASP A 201 -25.05 -7.20 -8.96
N GLU A 202 -25.51 -7.06 -10.21
CA GLU A 202 -25.11 -7.92 -11.33
C GLU A 202 -23.59 -7.91 -11.56
N ASN A 203 -22.99 -6.72 -11.61
CA ASN A 203 -21.55 -6.59 -11.85
C ASN A 203 -20.72 -7.02 -10.64
N LEU A 204 -21.22 -6.82 -9.40
CA LEU A 204 -20.59 -7.38 -8.20
C LEU A 204 -20.63 -8.91 -8.21
N GLU A 205 -21.73 -9.53 -8.62
CA GLU A 205 -21.82 -10.98 -8.75
C GLU A 205 -20.84 -11.52 -9.80
N LYS A 206 -20.69 -10.84 -10.95
CA LYS A 206 -19.67 -11.19 -11.96
C LYS A 206 -18.26 -11.12 -11.38
N VAL A 207 -17.92 -10.02 -10.69
CA VAL A 207 -16.61 -9.85 -10.02
C VAL A 207 -16.37 -10.97 -9.03
N ARG A 208 -17.35 -11.32 -8.18
CA ARG A 208 -17.23 -12.41 -7.20
C ARG A 208 -16.93 -13.73 -7.88
N VAL A 209 -17.72 -14.10 -8.90
CA VAL A 209 -17.54 -15.38 -9.61
C VAL A 209 -16.15 -15.46 -10.23
N ILE A 210 -15.71 -14.41 -10.92
CA ILE A 210 -14.38 -14.37 -11.54
C ILE A 210 -13.28 -14.44 -10.47
N ALA A 211 -13.40 -13.69 -9.38
CA ALA A 211 -12.40 -13.70 -8.31
C ALA A 211 -12.33 -15.06 -7.60
N ASP A 212 -13.46 -15.75 -7.43
CA ASP A 212 -13.49 -17.11 -6.86
C ASP A 212 -12.84 -18.14 -7.81
N GLU A 213 -13.10 -18.05 -9.12
CA GLU A 213 -12.50 -18.94 -10.13
C GLU A 213 -10.97 -18.75 -10.24
N LEU A 214 -10.50 -17.51 -10.08
CA LEU A 214 -9.09 -17.14 -10.20
C LEU A 214 -8.33 -17.16 -8.86
N ASP A 215 -9.02 -17.37 -7.73
CA ASP A 215 -8.50 -17.17 -6.37
C ASP A 215 -7.86 -15.78 -6.19
N ALA A 216 -8.49 -14.75 -6.77
CA ALA A 216 -8.02 -13.38 -6.80
C ALA A 216 -8.58 -12.55 -5.64
N MET A 217 -7.85 -11.50 -5.25
CA MET A 217 -8.31 -10.54 -4.25
C MET A 217 -9.32 -9.56 -4.83
N ILE A 218 -10.15 -8.97 -3.96
CA ILE A 218 -11.08 -7.89 -4.29
C ILE A 218 -10.80 -6.70 -3.37
N GLN A 219 -10.62 -5.51 -3.94
CA GLN A 219 -10.47 -4.25 -3.19
C GLN A 219 -11.57 -3.27 -3.57
N MET A 220 -12.17 -2.59 -2.58
CA MET A 220 -13.30 -1.70 -2.81
C MET A 220 -13.35 -0.60 -1.76
N HIS A 221 -13.69 0.63 -2.15
CA HIS A 221 -14.04 1.69 -1.20
C HIS A 221 -15.38 1.36 -0.57
N VAL A 222 -15.45 1.28 0.76
CA VAL A 222 -16.67 0.88 1.47
C VAL A 222 -16.83 1.72 2.73
N HIS A 223 -18.03 2.24 2.96
CA HIS A 223 -18.36 3.02 4.16
C HIS A 223 -17.36 4.18 4.37
N GLU A 224 -17.02 4.86 3.28
CA GLU A 224 -16.07 5.96 3.31
C GLU A 224 -16.70 7.17 3.98
N THR A 225 -17.98 7.46 3.69
CA THR A 225 -18.69 8.64 4.20
C THR A 225 -20.02 8.27 4.85
N ALA A 226 -20.48 9.08 5.81
CA ALA A 226 -21.82 8.94 6.38
C ALA A 226 -22.91 9.03 5.30
N PHE A 227 -22.74 9.93 4.32
CA PHE A 227 -23.67 10.12 3.21
C PHE A 227 -23.86 8.87 2.35
N GLU A 228 -22.78 8.15 2.02
CA GLU A 228 -22.86 6.85 1.31
C GLU A 228 -23.80 5.89 2.03
N VAL A 229 -23.60 5.75 3.34
CA VAL A 229 -24.34 4.79 4.17
C VAL A 229 -25.80 5.21 4.34
N GLU A 230 -26.05 6.49 4.64
CA GLU A 230 -27.38 7.06 4.79
C GLU A 230 -28.19 6.91 3.49
N GLN A 231 -27.59 7.29 2.35
CA GLN A 231 -28.23 7.16 1.05
C GLN A 231 -28.54 5.70 0.69
N ALA A 232 -27.62 4.77 0.97
CA ALA A 232 -27.86 3.34 0.74
C ALA A 232 -29.01 2.80 1.60
N VAL A 233 -29.09 3.20 2.87
CA VAL A 233 -30.20 2.82 3.76
C VAL A 233 -31.52 3.43 3.28
N GLU A 234 -31.54 4.69 2.87
CA GLU A 234 -32.76 5.30 2.32
C GLU A 234 -33.25 4.59 1.06
N GLN A 235 -32.35 4.30 0.11
CA GLN A 235 -32.69 3.75 -1.20
C GLN A 235 -32.94 2.23 -1.17
N ARG A 236 -32.22 1.49 -0.34
CA ARG A 236 -32.19 0.01 -0.35
C ARG A 236 -32.56 -0.63 0.98
N GLN A 237 -32.73 0.16 2.04
CA GLN A 237 -33.04 -0.33 3.40
C GLN A 237 -31.96 -1.28 3.96
N GLU A 238 -30.73 -1.20 3.44
CA GLU A 238 -29.59 -2.01 3.86
C GLU A 238 -28.30 -1.16 3.82
N ARG A 239 -27.39 -1.40 4.77
CA ARG A 239 -26.05 -0.77 4.75
C ARG A 239 -25.19 -1.39 3.64
N PRO A 240 -24.27 -0.64 3.02
CA PRO A 240 -23.43 -1.18 1.95
C PRO A 240 -22.65 -2.45 2.32
N LEU A 241 -22.08 -2.54 3.53
CA LEU A 241 -21.37 -3.75 3.97
C LEU A 241 -22.31 -4.95 4.13
N ALA A 242 -23.55 -4.74 4.61
CA ALA A 242 -24.56 -5.79 4.69
C ALA A 242 -24.99 -6.28 3.29
N ARG A 243 -25.12 -5.38 2.32
CA ARG A 243 -25.32 -5.72 0.90
C ARG A 243 -24.18 -6.58 0.37
N LEU A 244 -22.93 -6.18 0.59
CA LEU A 244 -21.75 -6.92 0.15
C LEU A 244 -21.70 -8.33 0.78
N ASN A 245 -22.09 -8.46 2.05
CA ASN A 245 -22.23 -9.74 2.71
C ASN A 245 -23.31 -10.62 2.06
N ARG A 246 -24.50 -10.06 1.80
CA ARG A 246 -25.61 -10.75 1.12
C ARG A 246 -25.22 -11.26 -0.26
N LEU A 247 -24.39 -10.51 -0.99
CA LEU A 247 -23.87 -10.88 -2.31
C LEU A 247 -22.69 -11.87 -2.23
N GLY A 248 -22.22 -12.22 -1.03
CA GLY A 248 -21.10 -13.14 -0.82
C GLY A 248 -19.72 -12.54 -1.13
N MET A 249 -19.59 -11.22 -1.13
CA MET A 249 -18.33 -10.53 -1.43
C MET A 249 -17.33 -10.58 -0.28
N LEU A 250 -17.82 -10.58 0.96
CA LEU A 250 -16.97 -10.53 2.15
C LEU A 250 -16.26 -11.87 2.35
N GLY A 251 -15.01 -11.78 2.81
CA GLY A 251 -14.15 -12.93 3.02
C GLY A 251 -12.69 -12.52 3.27
N PRO A 252 -11.79 -13.49 3.44
CA PRO A 252 -10.36 -13.24 3.63
C PRO A 252 -9.67 -12.63 2.40
N ARG A 253 -10.30 -12.71 1.22
CA ARG A 253 -9.82 -12.09 -0.02
C ARG A 253 -10.40 -10.69 -0.28
N PHE A 254 -11.26 -10.19 0.60
CA PHE A 254 -11.88 -8.87 0.47
C PHE A 254 -11.13 -7.82 1.28
N GLN A 255 -10.90 -6.68 0.65
CA GLN A 255 -10.16 -5.53 1.18
C GLN A 255 -11.09 -4.30 1.17
N ALA A 256 -11.64 -3.98 2.34
CA ALA A 256 -12.55 -2.85 2.53
C ALA A 256 -11.75 -1.57 2.86
N VAL A 257 -11.68 -0.64 1.91
CA VAL A 257 -10.91 0.60 2.03
C VAL A 257 -11.76 1.67 2.76
N HIS A 258 -11.09 2.50 3.57
CA HIS A 258 -11.62 3.57 4.42
C HIS A 258 -12.33 3.09 5.68
N MET A 259 -13.53 2.54 5.54
CA MET A 259 -14.37 2.04 6.64
C MET A 259 -14.47 3.03 7.82
N THR A 260 -14.87 4.27 7.55
CA THR A 260 -15.04 5.29 8.60
C THR A 260 -16.35 5.13 9.35
N GLN A 261 -17.36 4.51 8.71
CA GLN A 261 -18.72 4.34 9.26
C GLN A 261 -18.97 2.89 9.67
N ILE A 262 -18.70 2.54 10.94
CA ILE A 262 -18.78 1.15 11.41
C ILE A 262 -19.77 1.00 12.60
N SER A 263 -20.88 0.32 12.36
CA SER A 263 -21.82 -0.11 13.41
C SER A 263 -21.33 -1.38 14.14
N ASP A 264 -22.05 -1.86 15.16
CA ASP A 264 -21.78 -3.17 15.78
C ASP A 264 -22.04 -4.33 14.81
N ASP A 265 -23.09 -4.23 13.97
CA ASP A 265 -23.40 -5.24 12.95
C ASP A 265 -22.29 -5.30 11.90
N ASP A 266 -21.77 -4.15 11.46
CA ASP A 266 -20.66 -4.11 10.50
C ASP A 266 -19.41 -4.77 11.09
N LEU A 267 -19.12 -4.49 12.36
CA LEU A 267 -17.98 -5.09 13.06
C LEU A 267 -18.12 -6.61 13.14
N ALA A 268 -19.32 -7.12 13.45
CA ALA A 268 -19.59 -8.55 13.49
C ALA A 268 -19.35 -9.20 12.13
N LEU A 269 -19.82 -8.58 11.04
CA LEU A 269 -19.58 -9.06 9.67
C LEU A 269 -18.10 -9.12 9.33
N LEU A 270 -17.33 -8.07 9.63
CA LEU A 270 -15.88 -8.03 9.38
C LEU A 270 -15.12 -9.14 10.12
N VAL A 271 -15.52 -9.41 11.37
CA VAL A 271 -14.92 -10.47 12.19
C VAL A 271 -15.29 -11.84 11.65
N GLU A 272 -16.56 -12.09 11.33
CA GLU A 272 -17.04 -13.37 10.82
C GLU A 272 -16.43 -13.70 9.45
N SER A 273 -16.33 -12.71 8.56
CA SER A 273 -15.80 -12.91 7.21
C SER A 273 -14.27 -12.92 7.15
N ASN A 274 -13.58 -12.50 8.21
CA ASN A 274 -12.14 -12.26 8.23
C ASN A 274 -11.68 -11.28 7.12
N THR A 275 -12.52 -10.30 6.81
CA THR A 275 -12.21 -9.24 5.84
C THR A 275 -11.13 -8.30 6.38
N SER A 276 -10.23 -7.85 5.49
CA SER A 276 -9.24 -6.84 5.83
C SER A 276 -9.80 -5.44 5.65
N VAL A 277 -9.45 -4.53 6.56
CA VAL A 277 -9.72 -3.10 6.44
C VAL A 277 -8.44 -2.38 6.04
N ILE A 278 -8.52 -1.46 5.07
CA ILE A 278 -7.40 -0.58 4.70
C ILE A 278 -7.71 0.83 5.16
N HIS A 279 -6.96 1.31 6.15
CA HIS A 279 -7.12 2.63 6.73
C HIS A 279 -6.32 3.67 5.93
N CYS A 280 -6.97 4.73 5.46
CA CYS A 280 -6.33 5.87 4.78
C CYS A 280 -6.55 7.15 5.62
N PRO A 281 -5.82 7.34 6.74
CA PRO A 281 -6.13 8.39 7.70
C PRO A 281 -6.11 9.79 7.11
N GLU A 282 -5.08 10.15 6.36
CA GLU A 282 -4.93 11.54 5.87
C GLU A 282 -5.96 11.87 4.82
N SER A 283 -6.26 10.95 3.89
CA SER A 283 -7.38 11.11 2.94
C SER A 283 -8.71 11.30 3.67
N ASN A 284 -9.02 10.42 4.63
CA ASN A 284 -10.26 10.51 5.40
C ASN A 284 -10.39 11.84 6.17
N LEU A 285 -9.27 12.37 6.69
CA LEU A 285 -9.23 13.68 7.35
C LEU A 285 -9.41 14.82 6.34
N LYS A 286 -8.68 14.78 5.23
CA LYS A 286 -8.65 15.85 4.22
C LYS A 286 -9.99 16.01 3.49
N LEU A 287 -10.66 14.90 3.19
CA LEU A 287 -11.99 14.89 2.57
C LEU A 287 -13.14 15.01 3.57
N ALA A 288 -12.83 15.11 4.88
CA ALA A 288 -13.80 15.10 5.97
C ALA A 288 -14.74 13.88 5.95
N SER A 289 -14.24 12.73 5.48
CA SER A 289 -15.00 11.47 5.33
C SER A 289 -15.36 10.85 6.69
N GLY A 290 -14.49 11.03 7.70
CA GLY A 290 -14.73 10.61 9.09
C GLY A 290 -13.53 9.90 9.72
N PHE A 291 -13.79 9.14 10.78
CA PHE A 291 -12.75 8.50 11.59
C PHE A 291 -12.95 6.98 11.64
N CYS A 292 -12.09 6.22 10.95
CA CYS A 292 -12.04 4.77 11.06
C CYS A 292 -11.68 4.36 12.50
N PRO A 293 -12.48 3.51 13.19
CA PRO A 293 -12.25 3.13 14.57
C PRO A 293 -11.19 2.01 14.68
N VAL A 294 -9.96 2.29 14.26
CA VAL A 294 -8.86 1.32 14.11
C VAL A 294 -8.62 0.49 15.37
N GLU A 295 -8.59 1.10 16.56
CA GLU A 295 -8.36 0.36 17.79
C GLU A 295 -9.50 -0.63 18.08
N ARG A 296 -10.76 -0.25 17.82
CA ARG A 296 -11.92 -1.13 18.00
C ARG A 296 -11.86 -2.32 17.04
N LEU A 297 -11.53 -2.07 15.77
CA LEU A 297 -11.32 -3.12 14.77
C LEU A 297 -10.20 -4.09 15.19
N TRP A 298 -9.08 -3.54 15.63
CA TRP A 298 -7.92 -4.33 16.04
C TRP A 298 -8.21 -5.20 17.26
N GLN A 299 -8.88 -4.66 18.28
CA GLN A 299 -9.25 -5.41 19.48
C GLN A 299 -10.28 -6.52 19.17
N ALA A 300 -11.11 -6.34 18.14
CA ALA A 300 -11.99 -7.38 17.64
C ALA A 300 -11.28 -8.45 16.79
N GLY A 301 -10.00 -8.28 16.48
CA GLY A 301 -9.19 -9.22 15.70
C GLY A 301 -9.23 -8.99 14.19
N VAL A 302 -9.85 -7.90 13.71
CA VAL A 302 -9.87 -7.55 12.28
C VAL A 302 -8.45 -7.17 11.82
N ASN A 303 -8.03 -7.68 10.67
CA ASN A 303 -6.78 -7.25 10.05
C ASN A 303 -6.92 -5.81 9.52
N VAL A 304 -6.18 -4.88 10.09
CA VAL A 304 -6.14 -3.48 9.63
C VAL A 304 -4.78 -3.19 9.00
N ALA A 305 -4.78 -2.83 7.72
CA ALA A 305 -3.63 -2.31 6.98
C ALA A 305 -3.74 -0.78 6.82
N VAL A 306 -2.72 -0.14 6.24
CA VAL A 306 -2.72 1.30 5.94
C VAL A 306 -2.43 1.54 4.47
N GLY A 307 -3.10 2.54 3.90
CA GLY A 307 -2.87 3.02 2.53
C GLY A 307 -2.81 4.55 2.49
N THR A 308 -2.25 5.11 1.43
CA THR A 308 -2.14 6.57 1.23
C THR A 308 -3.32 7.17 0.49
N ASP A 309 -4.12 6.33 -0.20
CA ASP A 309 -5.04 6.77 -1.24
C ASP A 309 -4.26 7.48 -2.39
N GLY A 310 -4.93 8.25 -3.24
CA GLY A 310 -4.35 9.04 -4.32
C GLY A 310 -3.73 10.36 -3.83
N ALA A 311 -2.68 10.81 -4.53
CA ALA A 311 -1.98 12.06 -4.21
C ALA A 311 -2.82 13.34 -4.43
N ALA A 312 -4.07 13.24 -4.89
CA ALA A 312 -5.00 14.35 -5.00
C ALA A 312 -5.89 14.53 -3.74
N SER A 313 -5.93 13.52 -2.85
CA SER A 313 -6.68 13.53 -1.59
C SER A 313 -5.79 13.35 -0.34
N ASN A 314 -4.46 13.21 -0.48
CA ASN A 314 -3.53 13.13 0.67
C ASN A 314 -2.80 14.45 1.00
N ASN A 315 -1.77 14.96 0.31
CA ASN A 315 -1.41 14.84 -1.12
C ASN A 315 0.03 14.32 -1.37
N ASP A 316 0.58 13.48 -0.51
CA ASP A 316 1.81 12.74 -0.77
C ASP A 316 1.62 11.22 -0.70
N LEU A 317 2.65 10.47 -1.10
CA LEU A 317 2.69 9.01 -0.95
C LEU A 317 3.66 8.61 0.18
N ASP A 318 3.62 9.33 1.31
CA ASP A 318 4.40 9.04 2.51
C ASP A 318 3.68 8.06 3.44
N LEU A 319 3.91 6.76 3.24
CA LEU A 319 3.30 5.76 4.11
C LEU A 319 3.86 5.77 5.55
N LEU A 320 5.07 6.30 5.79
CA LEU A 320 5.59 6.49 7.14
C LEU A 320 4.86 7.65 7.84
N GLY A 321 4.58 8.72 7.10
CA GLY A 321 3.69 9.82 7.48
C GLY A 321 2.29 9.32 7.84
N GLU A 322 1.64 8.61 6.92
CA GLU A 322 0.31 8.00 7.14
C GLU A 322 0.29 7.08 8.37
N THR A 323 1.34 6.29 8.57
CA THR A 323 1.44 5.39 9.73
C THR A 323 1.56 6.18 11.04
N ARG A 324 2.28 7.31 11.04
CA ARG A 324 2.31 8.21 12.18
C ARG A 324 0.93 8.82 12.43
N THR A 325 0.28 9.32 11.40
CA THR A 325 -1.07 9.91 11.49
C THR A 325 -2.05 8.89 12.05
N ALA A 326 -2.07 7.66 11.53
CA ALA A 326 -2.87 6.56 12.06
C ALA A 326 -2.62 6.32 13.56
N ALA A 327 -1.35 6.22 13.97
CA ALA A 327 -0.97 5.93 15.36
C ALA A 327 -1.35 7.05 16.33
N LEU A 328 -1.32 8.32 15.91
CA LEU A 328 -1.74 9.45 16.72
C LEU A 328 -3.27 9.56 16.76
N LEU A 329 -3.92 9.45 15.59
CA LEU A 329 -5.36 9.59 15.45
C LEU A 329 -6.11 8.49 16.19
N ALA A 330 -5.65 7.24 16.12
CA ALA A 330 -6.27 6.11 16.80
C ALA A 330 -6.34 6.32 18.33
N LYS A 331 -5.37 7.01 18.93
CA LYS A 331 -5.37 7.34 20.37
C LYS A 331 -6.50 8.30 20.72
N ALA A 332 -6.68 9.35 19.93
CA ALA A 332 -7.74 10.33 20.13
C ALA A 332 -9.12 9.71 19.88
N VAL A 333 -9.28 8.98 18.77
CA VAL A 333 -10.54 8.32 18.38
C VAL A 333 -10.97 7.27 19.42
N ALA A 334 -10.04 6.48 19.96
CA ALA A 334 -10.33 5.49 20.99
C ALA A 334 -10.45 6.09 22.40
N GLY A 335 -10.15 7.38 22.60
CA GLY A 335 -10.05 7.99 23.92
C GLY A 335 -8.99 7.31 24.82
N SER A 336 -7.93 6.75 24.23
CA SER A 336 -6.92 5.97 24.93
C SER A 336 -5.51 6.18 24.37
N ALA A 337 -4.60 6.66 25.21
CA ALA A 337 -3.20 6.88 24.83
C ALA A 337 -2.44 5.58 24.49
N THR A 338 -2.96 4.41 24.86
CA THR A 338 -2.35 3.10 24.57
C THR A 338 -2.83 2.49 23.25
N ALA A 339 -3.80 3.11 22.56
CA ALA A 339 -4.28 2.63 21.28
C ALA A 339 -3.19 2.74 20.21
N LEU A 340 -3.11 1.73 19.33
CA LEU A 340 -2.15 1.61 18.23
C LEU A 340 -0.73 2.13 18.61
N ASP A 341 -0.05 1.40 19.49
CA ASP A 341 1.35 1.67 19.83
C ASP A 341 2.28 1.57 18.59
N ALA A 342 3.52 2.04 18.73
CA ALA A 342 4.47 2.10 17.62
C ALA A 342 4.76 0.74 16.96
N HIS A 343 4.84 -0.35 17.73
CA HIS A 343 5.08 -1.67 17.17
C HIS A 343 3.87 -2.18 16.38
N ARG A 344 2.65 -1.93 16.88
CA ARG A 344 1.41 -2.24 16.15
C ARG A 344 1.25 -1.36 14.91
N ALA A 345 1.62 -0.08 14.97
CA ALA A 345 1.62 0.81 13.82
C ALA A 345 2.60 0.34 12.74
N LEU A 346 3.82 -0.05 13.10
CA LEU A 346 4.77 -0.64 12.15
C LEU A 346 4.23 -1.95 11.54
N ARG A 347 3.59 -2.80 12.35
CA ARG A 347 2.93 -4.03 11.86
C ARG A 347 1.80 -3.72 10.87
N MET A 348 1.01 -2.67 11.13
CA MET A 348 -0.05 -2.18 10.25
C MET A 348 0.52 -1.81 8.87
N ALA A 349 1.67 -1.13 8.85
CA ALA A 349 2.37 -0.68 7.64
C ALA A 349 3.20 -1.75 6.92
N THR A 350 3.28 -2.98 7.47
CA THR A 350 4.10 -4.07 6.93
C THR A 350 3.27 -5.35 6.84
N LEU A 351 3.30 -6.19 7.87
CA LEU A 351 2.68 -7.51 7.86
C LEU A 351 1.16 -7.50 7.64
N ASN A 352 0.44 -6.52 8.17
CA ASN A 352 -1.00 -6.44 7.96
C ASN A 352 -1.35 -6.03 6.52
N GLY A 353 -0.52 -5.19 5.89
CA GLY A 353 -0.58 -4.94 4.45
C GLY A 353 -0.33 -6.23 3.65
N ALA A 354 0.70 -6.99 4.01
CA ALA A 354 0.97 -8.28 3.35
C ALA A 354 -0.20 -9.27 3.49
N ARG A 355 -0.86 -9.30 4.66
CA ARG A 355 -2.07 -10.11 4.90
C ARG A 355 -3.25 -9.63 4.06
N ALA A 356 -3.48 -8.31 4.00
CA ALA A 356 -4.56 -7.72 3.23
C ALA A 356 -4.41 -8.03 1.73
N LEU A 357 -3.19 -8.10 1.22
CA LEU A 357 -2.87 -8.41 -0.18
C LEU A 357 -2.66 -9.92 -0.46
N GLY A 358 -2.82 -10.80 0.54
CA GLY A 358 -2.68 -12.25 0.38
C GLY A 358 -1.23 -12.75 0.16
N ILE A 359 -0.23 -11.95 0.53
CA ILE A 359 1.21 -12.21 0.30
C ILE A 359 2.01 -12.30 1.61
N GLN A 360 1.35 -12.51 2.75
CA GLN A 360 1.98 -12.63 4.07
C GLN A 360 2.94 -13.81 4.20
N ALA A 361 2.84 -14.82 3.33
CA ALA A 361 3.83 -15.91 3.27
C ALA A 361 5.12 -15.47 2.55
N GLU A 362 5.03 -14.46 1.68
CA GLU A 362 6.14 -13.96 0.87
C GLU A 362 6.90 -12.81 1.54
N THR A 363 6.21 -11.90 2.23
CA THR A 363 6.79 -10.64 2.72
C THR A 363 6.10 -10.14 4.01
N GLY A 364 6.41 -8.91 4.45
CA GLY A 364 5.79 -8.23 5.58
C GLY A 364 6.45 -8.43 6.95
N SER A 365 7.41 -9.35 7.06
CA SER A 365 8.25 -9.58 8.24
C SER A 365 9.63 -10.11 7.82
N LEU A 366 10.64 -9.92 8.67
CA LEU A 366 11.99 -10.44 8.42
C LEU A 366 12.10 -11.84 9.02
N GLU A 367 11.68 -12.84 8.26
CA GLU A 367 11.74 -14.25 8.64
C GLU A 367 12.49 -15.05 7.58
N ILE A 368 13.20 -16.10 8.02
CA ILE A 368 13.91 -16.99 7.09
C ILE A 368 12.91 -17.63 6.13
N GLY A 369 13.21 -17.59 4.84
CA GLY A 369 12.38 -18.11 3.76
C GLY A 369 11.54 -17.04 3.04
N LYS A 370 11.31 -15.87 3.66
CA LYS A 370 10.60 -14.76 3.01
C LYS A 370 11.48 -14.03 2.00
N ALA A 371 10.85 -13.31 1.07
CA ALA A 371 11.53 -12.40 0.17
C ALA A 371 12.25 -11.31 0.97
N ALA A 372 13.44 -10.92 0.51
CA ALA A 372 14.23 -9.84 1.09
C ALA A 372 13.69 -8.47 0.62
N ASP A 373 12.45 -8.17 1.00
CA ASP A 373 11.79 -6.89 0.84
C ASP A 373 12.05 -6.04 2.10
N MET A 374 13.01 -5.13 2.03
CA MET A 374 13.58 -4.48 3.23
C MET A 374 13.82 -2.99 3.01
N VAL A 375 13.81 -2.23 4.09
CA VAL A 375 14.16 -0.80 4.11
C VAL A 375 15.06 -0.51 5.30
N ALA A 376 16.07 0.34 5.06
CA ALA A 376 16.94 0.88 6.10
C ALA A 376 16.66 2.36 6.33
N PHE A 377 16.34 2.72 7.58
CA PHE A 377 16.13 4.11 8.03
C PHE A 377 17.33 4.60 8.81
N ASP A 378 17.92 5.72 8.40
CA ASP A 378 18.98 6.40 9.14
C ASP A 378 18.40 7.15 10.34
N LEU A 379 18.72 6.69 11.55
CA LEU A 379 18.29 7.31 12.80
C LEU A 379 19.40 8.18 13.42
N SER A 380 20.54 8.38 12.74
CA SER A 380 21.69 9.10 13.29
C SER A 380 21.55 10.63 13.27
N GLY A 381 20.52 11.16 12.59
CA GLY A 381 20.25 12.59 12.50
C GLY A 381 19.95 13.25 13.86
N LEU A 382 20.20 14.56 13.94
CA LEU A 382 20.07 15.33 15.18
C LEU A 382 18.66 15.26 15.78
N ALA A 383 17.63 15.34 14.93
CA ALA A 383 16.22 15.36 15.36
C ALA A 383 15.74 14.01 15.93
N GLN A 384 16.47 12.93 15.63
CA GLN A 384 16.19 11.59 16.12
C GLN A 384 16.89 11.29 17.46
N GLN A 385 17.80 12.15 17.92
CA GLN A 385 18.55 11.93 19.17
C GLN A 385 17.85 12.51 20.40
N PRO A 386 18.00 11.87 21.59
CA PRO A 386 18.62 10.56 21.83
C PRO A 386 17.67 9.39 21.50
N ILE A 387 18.23 8.26 21.01
CA ILE A 387 17.44 7.05 20.70
C ILE A 387 17.29 6.17 21.94
N TYR A 388 16.10 6.14 22.52
CA TYR A 388 15.73 5.18 23.58
C TYR A 388 15.15 3.89 23.00
N ASP A 389 14.24 4.02 22.05
CA ASP A 389 13.58 2.93 21.33
C ASP A 389 13.55 3.29 19.85
N PRO A 390 14.21 2.53 18.96
CA PRO A 390 14.28 2.86 17.54
C PRO A 390 12.94 2.74 16.81
N VAL A 391 12.00 1.90 17.27
CA VAL A 391 10.67 1.78 16.66
C VAL A 391 9.78 2.95 17.09
N SER A 392 9.86 3.37 18.35
CA SER A 392 9.24 4.63 18.79
C SER A 392 9.77 5.82 17.99
N GLN A 393 11.10 5.90 17.82
CA GLN A 393 11.74 6.94 17.01
C GLN A 393 11.28 6.92 15.56
N LEU A 394 11.18 5.73 14.96
CA LEU A 394 10.69 5.55 13.59
C LEU A 394 9.28 6.14 13.44
N ILE A 395 8.33 5.66 14.24
CA ILE A 395 6.92 6.03 14.06
C ILE A 395 6.66 7.49 14.43
N TYR A 396 7.23 7.98 15.53
CA TYR A 396 6.84 9.29 16.08
C TYR A 396 7.79 10.44 15.76
N ALA A 397 9.02 10.17 15.28
CA ALA A 397 10.05 11.21 15.13
C ALA A 397 10.91 11.12 13.85
N THR A 398 10.63 10.20 12.92
CA THR A 398 11.45 9.99 11.70
C THR A 398 10.67 10.29 10.43
N GLY A 399 11.15 11.21 9.60
CA GLY A 399 10.54 11.49 8.28
C GLY A 399 10.98 10.49 7.21
N ARG A 400 10.23 10.40 6.11
CA ARG A 400 10.58 9.56 4.94
C ARG A 400 11.93 9.91 4.31
N ASP A 401 12.43 11.12 4.55
CA ASP A 401 13.76 11.57 4.14
C ASP A 401 14.91 10.82 4.84
N CYS A 402 14.62 10.09 5.92
CA CYS A 402 15.58 9.24 6.62
C CYS A 402 15.72 7.84 6.00
N VAL A 403 14.85 7.45 5.05
CA VAL A 403 15.04 6.22 4.28
C VAL A 403 16.35 6.31 3.52
N SER A 404 17.26 5.36 3.67
CA SER A 404 18.57 5.40 2.97
C SER A 404 18.66 4.36 1.87
N HIS A 405 18.23 3.13 2.16
CA HIS A 405 18.31 2.01 1.24
C HIS A 405 17.01 1.20 1.22
N VAL A 406 16.68 0.65 0.04
CA VAL A 406 15.49 -0.17 -0.18
C VAL A 406 15.85 -1.36 -1.06
N TRP A 407 15.35 -2.55 -0.69
CA TRP A 407 15.50 -3.78 -1.45
C TRP A 407 14.14 -4.43 -1.68
N VAL A 408 13.93 -5.00 -2.87
CA VAL A 408 12.78 -5.85 -3.20
C VAL A 408 13.30 -7.15 -3.78
N ALA A 409 12.91 -8.28 -3.19
CA ALA A 409 13.45 -9.60 -3.47
C ALA A 409 15.00 -9.58 -3.53
N GLY A 410 15.63 -8.89 -2.56
CA GLY A 410 17.08 -8.76 -2.45
C GLY A 410 17.74 -7.87 -3.51
N LYS A 411 16.99 -7.28 -4.44
CA LYS A 411 17.52 -6.32 -5.43
C LYS A 411 17.40 -4.91 -4.88
N GLN A 412 18.52 -4.19 -4.84
CA GLN A 412 18.56 -2.82 -4.33
C GLN A 412 17.90 -1.84 -5.32
N LEU A 413 16.83 -1.16 -4.88
CA LEU A 413 16.06 -0.19 -5.67
C LEU A 413 16.34 1.26 -5.24
N LEU A 414 16.84 1.45 -4.02
CA LEU A 414 17.34 2.73 -3.50
C LEU A 414 18.70 2.50 -2.83
N ASP A 415 19.69 3.30 -3.22
CA ASP A 415 21.03 3.27 -2.64
C ASP A 415 21.48 4.66 -2.18
N ALA A 416 21.60 4.84 -0.86
CA ALA A 416 21.92 6.11 -0.23
C ALA A 416 21.05 7.25 -0.79
N ARG A 417 19.73 7.03 -0.80
CA ARG A 417 18.68 7.92 -1.34
C ARG A 417 18.64 8.13 -2.85
N ARG A 418 19.49 7.45 -3.63
CA ARG A 418 19.45 7.49 -5.10
C ARG A 418 18.68 6.30 -5.65
N LEU A 419 17.70 6.56 -6.51
CA LEU A 419 17.00 5.50 -7.23
C LEU A 419 17.94 4.78 -8.20
N THR A 420 17.91 3.45 -8.22
CA THR A 420 18.83 2.65 -9.05
C THR A 420 18.30 2.36 -10.45
N ARG A 421 17.01 2.64 -10.70
CA ARG A 421 16.29 2.31 -11.94
C ARG A 421 15.47 3.44 -12.54
N VAL A 422 15.49 4.62 -11.94
CA VAL A 422 14.70 5.78 -12.35
C VAL A 422 15.61 6.99 -12.50
N ASP A 423 15.45 7.71 -13.61
CA ASP A 423 16.09 9.01 -13.85
C ASP A 423 15.24 10.11 -13.20
N GLU A 424 15.62 10.54 -11.99
CA GLU A 424 14.87 11.55 -11.23
C GLU A 424 14.73 12.91 -11.96
N PRO A 425 15.81 13.48 -12.55
CA PRO A 425 15.68 14.67 -13.39
C PRO A 425 14.67 14.53 -14.54
N ALA A 426 14.76 13.46 -15.33
CA ALA A 426 13.86 13.26 -16.46
C ALA A 426 12.40 13.11 -16.01
N LEU A 427 12.16 12.35 -14.94
CA LEU A 427 10.83 12.15 -14.38
C LEU A 427 10.23 13.45 -13.83
N ARG A 428 11.05 14.30 -13.19
CA ARG A 428 10.62 15.63 -12.74
C ARG A 428 10.21 16.51 -13.91
N ASP A 429 10.98 16.52 -15.00
CA ASP A 429 10.68 17.32 -16.18
C ASP A 429 9.37 16.84 -16.85
N THR A 430 9.14 15.53 -16.93
CA THR A 430 7.88 14.92 -17.37
C THR A 430 6.69 15.37 -16.50
N ALA A 431 6.82 15.34 -15.18
CA ALA A 431 5.76 15.77 -14.26
C ALA A 431 5.42 17.26 -14.42
N ILE A 432 6.44 18.12 -14.60
CA ILE A 432 6.24 19.56 -14.86
C ILE A 432 5.48 19.76 -16.17
N ALA A 433 5.82 19.03 -17.23
CA ALA A 433 5.14 19.12 -18.52
C ALA A 433 3.66 18.73 -18.40
N TRP A 434 3.32 17.67 -17.65
CA TRP A 434 1.93 17.32 -17.33
C TRP A 434 1.22 18.43 -16.55
N GLY A 435 1.85 18.98 -15.51
CA GLY A 435 1.28 20.08 -14.73
C GLY A 435 0.97 21.33 -15.59
N GLN A 436 1.83 21.67 -16.56
CA GLN A 436 1.59 22.77 -17.50
C GLN A 436 0.39 22.49 -18.42
N ARG A 437 0.28 21.26 -18.95
CA ARG A 437 -0.86 20.84 -19.79
C ARG A 437 -2.18 20.86 -19.03
N ILE A 438 -2.20 20.29 -17.82
CA ILE A 438 -3.41 20.16 -17.00
C ILE A 438 -3.90 21.52 -16.55
N SER A 439 -3.00 22.42 -16.12
CA SER A 439 -3.34 23.78 -15.70
C SER A 439 -3.69 24.75 -16.84
N GLY A 440 -3.61 24.30 -18.10
CA GLY A 440 -3.89 25.15 -19.28
C GLY A 440 -2.83 26.22 -19.54
N LYS A 441 -1.60 26.05 -19.01
CA LYS A 441 -0.46 26.97 -19.17
C LYS A 441 0.53 26.56 -20.26
N ALA A 442 0.19 25.56 -21.09
CA ALA A 442 1.01 25.20 -22.24
C ALA A 442 0.82 26.23 -23.37
N GLU A 443 1.92 26.84 -23.83
CA GLU A 443 1.99 27.72 -25.02
C GLU A 443 1.69 26.98 -26.33
#